data_AF-A0A644XMM7-F1
#
_entry.id   AF-A0A644XMM7-F1
#
_cell.length_a   1.000
_cell.length_b   1.000
_cell.length_c   1.000
_cell.angle_alpha   90.00
_cell.angle_beta   90.00
_cell.angle_gamma   90.00
#
_symmetry.space_group_name_H-M   'P 1'
#
loop_
_entity.id
_entity.type
_entity.pdbx_description
1 polymer ?
#
loop_
_entity_poly.entity_id
_entity_poly.type
_entity_poly.pdbx_seq_one_letter_code
_entity_poly.pdbx_strand_id
1 'polypeptide(L)'
;MQRKLVIACPLAFGEVGVKERIQTVLNYKKPTFWTILVAVAACAAVAVCFLTNPRGPGDPIQPTPEGIDYSGYDALIAQARDVLEHFDGSYPGEEPFSSVFYQHWDYETLGYLIKDIDGNGVDELIFGANTDGWDNGGWDGIIYNIYTIANGEVVRVLDGWERNRYYLCEDGYIANEASSSAFESRYSYYTYSGTELTMVESVLYYGWIDEAHPWFYSTDKEPDAKTAEPISEEKAAEIRNGHVHQHPQYTPFAA
;
A
#
# COMPACT_ATOMS: atom_id res chain seq x y z
N MET A 1 59.10 -13.77 81.60
CA MET A 1 58.88 -14.54 80.37
C MET A 1 58.75 -13.56 79.20
N GLN A 2 59.79 -13.41 78.37
CA GLN A 2 59.82 -12.47 77.24
C GLN A 2 59.01 -13.03 76.05
N ARG A 3 58.11 -12.24 75.47
CA ARG A 3 57.55 -12.49 74.13
C ARG A 3 57.97 -11.34 73.22
N LYS A 4 58.76 -11.65 72.20
CA LYS A 4 59.15 -10.74 71.12
C LYS A 4 57.98 -10.63 70.13
N LEU A 5 57.61 -9.40 69.77
CA LEU A 5 56.78 -9.13 68.59
C LEU A 5 57.63 -9.35 67.33
N VAL A 6 57.09 -10.07 66.35
CA VAL A 6 57.61 -10.09 64.98
C VAL A 6 56.53 -9.51 64.09
N ILE A 7 56.81 -8.34 63.51
CA ILE A 7 56.05 -7.77 62.40
C ILE A 7 56.55 -8.46 61.15
N ALA A 8 55.65 -9.15 60.44
CA ALA A 8 55.91 -9.69 59.12
C ALA A 8 54.81 -9.20 58.17
N CYS A 9 55.15 -8.23 57.32
CA CYS A 9 54.41 -7.98 56.08
C CYS A 9 55.00 -8.90 55.01
N PRO A 10 54.26 -9.86 54.42
CA PRO A 10 54.68 -10.43 53.17
C PRO A 10 54.40 -9.42 52.05
N LEU A 11 55.46 -8.75 51.61
CA LEU A 11 55.59 -8.17 50.28
C LEU A 11 55.45 -9.32 49.26
N ALA A 12 54.27 -9.52 48.68
CA ALA A 12 54.13 -10.28 47.45
C ALA A 12 54.34 -9.32 46.27
N PHE A 13 55.61 -8.99 46.03
CA PHE A 13 56.04 -8.24 44.86
C PHE A 13 55.81 -9.11 43.63
N GLY A 14 55.02 -8.57 42.68
CA GLY A 14 54.74 -9.21 41.41
C GLY A 14 55.97 -9.20 40.52
N GLU A 15 56.66 -10.33 40.46
CA GLU A 15 57.75 -10.51 39.51
C GLU A 15 57.87 -11.98 39.13
N VAL A 16 56.95 -12.44 38.28
CA VAL A 16 57.18 -13.36 37.16
C VAL A 16 55.88 -13.47 36.37
N GLY A 17 55.95 -13.18 35.07
CA GLY A 17 54.85 -13.46 34.13
C GLY A 17 54.22 -12.26 33.43
N VAL A 18 54.85 -11.09 33.40
CA VAL A 18 54.40 -10.00 32.51
C VAL A 18 54.41 -10.47 31.06
N LYS A 19 55.47 -11.18 30.64
CA LYS A 19 55.60 -11.77 29.31
C LYS A 19 54.52 -12.82 29.03
N GLU A 20 54.26 -13.73 29.97
CA GLU A 20 53.22 -14.76 29.83
C GLU A 20 51.82 -14.15 29.79
N ARG A 21 51.56 -13.11 30.58
CA ARG A 21 50.28 -12.38 30.56
C ARG A 21 50.07 -11.65 29.23
N ILE A 22 51.09 -10.96 28.72
CA ILE A 22 51.03 -10.31 27.40
C ILE A 22 50.83 -11.36 26.30
N GLN A 23 51.53 -12.50 26.36
CA GLN A 23 51.43 -13.55 25.36
C GLN A 23 50.08 -14.28 25.42
N THR A 24 49.46 -14.38 26.60
CA THR A 24 48.10 -14.91 26.80
C THR A 24 47.03 -13.97 26.24
N VAL A 25 47.21 -12.65 26.41
CA VAL A 25 46.32 -11.63 25.83
C VAL A 25 46.47 -11.57 24.31
N LEU A 26 47.70 -11.66 23.78
CA LEU A 26 47.95 -11.70 22.33
C LEU A 26 47.45 -13.00 21.68
N ASN A 27 47.56 -14.14 22.38
CA ASN A 27 47.01 -15.42 21.93
C ASN A 27 45.56 -15.64 22.38
N TYR A 28 44.86 -14.59 22.82
CA TYR A 28 43.42 -14.65 23.06
C TYR A 28 42.71 -14.88 21.73
N LYS A 29 42.51 -16.15 21.38
CA LYS A 29 41.68 -16.58 20.26
C LYS A 29 40.28 -16.04 20.50
N LYS A 30 39.88 -14.97 19.81
CA LYS A 30 38.47 -14.56 19.76
C LYS A 30 37.70 -15.66 19.02
N PRO A 31 36.81 -16.44 19.66
CA PRO A 31 35.90 -17.31 18.92
C PRO A 31 34.78 -16.50 18.25
N THR A 32 34.77 -15.18 18.42
CA THR A 32 33.64 -14.30 18.15
C THR A 32 33.32 -14.11 16.67
N PHE A 33 34.31 -14.10 15.77
CA PHE A 33 34.02 -13.79 14.36
C PHE A 33 33.24 -14.91 13.67
N TRP A 34 33.67 -16.16 13.82
CA TRP A 34 33.00 -17.31 13.22
C TRP A 34 31.63 -17.55 13.85
N THR A 35 31.49 -17.36 15.15
CA THR A 35 30.19 -17.49 15.83
C THR A 35 29.20 -16.44 15.37
N ILE A 36 29.63 -15.18 15.18
CA ILE A 36 28.78 -14.12 14.61
C ILE A 36 28.39 -14.47 13.17
N LEU A 37 29.34 -14.93 12.35
CA LEU A 37 29.08 -15.25 10.95
C LEU A 37 28.09 -16.42 10.81
N VAL A 38 28.22 -17.46 11.64
CA VAL A 38 27.27 -18.58 11.70
C VAL A 38 25.89 -18.11 12.19
N ALA A 39 25.84 -17.24 13.20
CA ALA A 39 24.58 -16.69 13.70
C ALA A 39 23.86 -15.84 12.63
N VAL A 40 24.57 -14.97 11.93
CA VAL A 40 24.02 -14.17 10.82
C VAL A 40 23.52 -15.07 9.69
N ALA A 41 24.29 -16.09 9.31
CA ALA A 41 23.86 -17.06 8.29
C ALA A 41 22.63 -17.85 8.71
N ALA A 42 22.53 -18.24 9.99
CA ALA A 42 21.36 -18.92 10.54
C ALA A 42 20.13 -17.99 10.55
N CYS A 43 20.27 -16.73 10.97
CA CYS A 43 19.21 -15.74 10.91
C CYS A 43 18.75 -15.48 9.47
N ALA A 44 19.68 -15.38 8.51
CA ALA A 44 19.35 -15.22 7.11
C ALA A 44 18.64 -16.46 6.55
N ALA A 45 19.08 -17.67 6.91
CA ALA A 45 18.40 -18.90 6.51
C ALA A 45 16.98 -18.99 7.08
N VAL A 46 16.78 -18.64 8.35
CA VAL A 46 15.45 -18.57 8.97
C VAL A 46 14.59 -17.51 8.31
N ALA A 47 15.14 -16.32 8.04
CA ALA A 47 14.43 -15.26 7.33
C ALA A 47 14.01 -15.71 5.93
N VAL A 48 14.90 -16.36 5.17
CA VAL A 48 14.56 -16.96 3.87
C VAL A 48 13.46 -18.00 4.04
N CYS A 49 13.55 -18.92 5.00
CA CYS A 49 12.53 -19.92 5.24
C CYS A 49 11.16 -19.35 5.63
N PHE A 50 11.12 -18.22 6.36
CA PHE A 50 9.87 -17.55 6.72
C PHE A 50 9.34 -16.60 5.63
N LEU A 51 10.21 -16.07 4.77
CA LEU A 51 9.84 -15.20 3.64
C LEU A 51 9.48 -16.00 2.38
N THR A 52 9.96 -17.24 2.25
CA THR A 52 9.51 -18.14 1.19
C THR A 52 8.23 -18.83 1.61
N ASN A 53 7.10 -18.37 1.06
CA ASN A 53 5.84 -19.10 1.16
C ASN A 53 5.96 -20.43 0.38
N PRO A 54 5.78 -21.61 1.01
CA PRO A 54 5.78 -22.87 0.28
C PRO A 54 4.52 -22.95 -0.59
N ARG A 55 4.69 -23.23 -1.88
CA ARG A 55 3.55 -23.55 -2.77
C ARG A 55 2.89 -24.83 -2.27
N GLY A 56 1.62 -24.73 -1.89
CA GLY A 56 0.81 -25.87 -1.50
C GLY A 56 0.51 -26.76 -2.71
N PRO A 57 0.55 -28.10 -2.58
CA PRO A 57 -0.03 -28.98 -3.59
C PRO A 57 -1.54 -28.75 -3.62
N GLY A 58 -2.00 -27.84 -4.49
CA GLY A 58 -3.39 -27.39 -4.55
C GLY A 58 -3.58 -25.87 -4.64
N ASP A 59 -2.51 -25.07 -4.65
CA ASP A 59 -2.64 -23.66 -5.04
C ASP A 59 -3.19 -23.61 -6.48
N PRO A 60 -4.19 -22.75 -6.76
CA PRO A 60 -4.64 -22.52 -8.13
C PRO A 60 -3.44 -22.24 -9.01
N ILE A 61 -3.45 -22.75 -10.25
CA ILE A 61 -2.43 -22.37 -11.24
C ILE A 61 -2.52 -20.85 -11.38
N GLN A 62 -1.65 -20.12 -10.68
CA GLN A 62 -1.40 -18.73 -11.01
C GLN A 62 -0.92 -18.76 -12.45
N PRO A 63 -1.61 -18.07 -13.39
CA PRO A 63 -1.12 -17.97 -14.74
C PRO A 63 0.34 -17.52 -14.65
N THR A 64 1.21 -18.29 -15.28
CA THR A 64 2.55 -17.77 -15.54
C THR A 64 2.33 -16.52 -16.40
N PRO A 65 3.03 -15.40 -16.17
CA PRO A 65 2.84 -14.15 -16.93
C PRO A 65 2.95 -14.29 -18.46
N GLU A 66 3.38 -15.46 -18.96
CA GLU A 66 3.38 -15.82 -20.37
C GLU A 66 2.03 -16.44 -20.79
N GLY A 67 1.24 -15.69 -21.58
CA GLY A 67 0.05 -16.22 -22.26
C GLY A 67 -1.29 -15.71 -21.76
N ILE A 68 -1.32 -14.63 -20.97
CA ILE A 68 -2.57 -13.93 -20.63
C ILE A 68 -3.12 -13.23 -21.88
N ASP A 69 -4.39 -13.46 -22.17
CA ASP A 69 -5.10 -12.83 -23.28
C ASP A 69 -5.71 -11.49 -22.85
N TYR A 70 -5.04 -10.38 -23.20
CA TYR A 70 -5.49 -9.02 -22.91
C TYR A 70 -6.46 -8.45 -23.95
N SER A 71 -6.90 -9.22 -24.95
CA SER A 71 -7.80 -8.70 -26.01
C SER A 71 -9.13 -8.17 -25.47
N GLY A 72 -9.57 -8.64 -24.30
CA GLY A 72 -10.73 -8.08 -23.59
C GLY A 72 -10.54 -6.61 -23.20
N TYR A 73 -9.32 -6.17 -22.90
CA TYR A 73 -9.01 -4.77 -22.62
C TYR A 73 -9.10 -3.90 -23.86
N ASP A 74 -8.63 -4.38 -25.01
CA ASP A 74 -8.76 -3.65 -26.28
C ASP A 74 -10.24 -3.39 -26.61
N ALA A 75 -11.10 -4.38 -26.37
CA ALA A 75 -12.54 -4.25 -26.56
C ALA A 75 -13.17 -3.23 -25.59
N LEU A 76 -12.75 -3.18 -24.33
CA LEU A 76 -13.23 -2.17 -23.37
C LEU A 76 -12.75 -0.77 -23.75
N ILE A 77 -11.49 -0.60 -24.13
CA ILE A 77 -10.94 0.69 -24.57
C ILE A 77 -11.68 1.20 -25.81
N ALA A 78 -11.95 0.33 -26.79
CA ALA A 78 -12.70 0.70 -27.99
C ALA A 78 -14.14 1.11 -27.66
N GLN A 79 -14.81 0.37 -26.77
CA GLN A 79 -16.16 0.72 -26.31
C GLN A 79 -16.18 2.04 -25.54
N ALA A 80 -15.18 2.30 -24.67
CA ALA A 80 -15.07 3.55 -23.94
C ALA A 80 -14.91 4.75 -24.90
N ARG A 81 -14.08 4.61 -25.95
CA ARG A 81 -13.98 5.63 -27.01
C ARG A 81 -15.31 5.87 -27.72
N ASP A 82 -16.01 4.80 -28.09
CA ASP A 82 -17.29 4.91 -28.78
C ASP A 82 -18.35 5.62 -27.92
N VAL A 83 -18.43 5.28 -26.63
CA VAL A 83 -19.28 6.00 -25.66
C VAL A 83 -18.92 7.47 -25.64
N LEU A 84 -17.63 7.81 -25.52
CA LEU A 84 -17.20 9.20 -25.42
C LEU A 84 -17.48 10.03 -26.70
N GLU A 85 -17.57 9.39 -27.86
CA GLU A 85 -17.82 10.07 -29.14
C GLU A 85 -19.30 10.10 -29.53
N HIS A 86 -20.05 9.05 -29.18
CA HIS A 86 -21.36 8.77 -29.77
C HIS A 86 -22.48 8.56 -28.75
N PHE A 87 -22.26 8.78 -27.45
CA PHE A 87 -23.32 8.61 -26.46
C PHE A 87 -24.55 9.48 -26.77
N ASP A 88 -25.69 8.81 -26.96
CA ASP A 88 -26.95 9.42 -27.40
C ASP A 88 -27.89 9.76 -26.23
N GLY A 89 -27.43 9.58 -24.99
CA GLY A 89 -28.22 9.73 -23.77
C GLY A 89 -28.96 8.45 -23.34
N SER A 90 -28.85 7.34 -24.09
CA SER A 90 -29.42 6.05 -23.71
C SER A 90 -28.44 5.23 -22.88
N TYR A 91 -28.69 5.14 -21.59
CA TYR A 91 -27.88 4.31 -20.69
C TYR A 91 -28.07 2.81 -20.99
N PRO A 92 -26.98 2.03 -21.05
CA PRO A 92 -27.07 0.59 -21.19
C PRO A 92 -27.66 -0.05 -19.92
N GLY A 93 -28.25 -1.24 -20.05
CA GLY A 93 -28.82 -1.96 -18.90
C GLY A 93 -27.77 -2.42 -17.88
N GLU A 94 -26.54 -2.64 -18.32
CA GLU A 94 -25.36 -2.82 -17.49
C GLU A 94 -24.31 -1.83 -17.99
N GLU A 95 -23.87 -0.91 -17.12
CA GLU A 95 -22.84 0.08 -17.46
C GLU A 95 -21.47 -0.56 -17.28
N PRO A 96 -20.71 -0.82 -18.36
CA PRO A 96 -19.37 -1.36 -18.22
C PRO A 96 -18.42 -0.35 -17.58
N PHE A 97 -18.72 0.95 -17.70
CA PHE A 97 -17.89 2.08 -17.27
C PHE A 97 -18.56 2.88 -16.17
N SER A 98 -17.74 3.63 -15.44
CA SER A 98 -18.17 4.68 -14.53
C SER A 98 -19.12 5.68 -15.22
N SER A 99 -20.06 6.22 -14.44
CA SER A 99 -21.05 7.19 -14.91
C SER A 99 -20.43 8.45 -15.53
N VAL A 100 -19.17 8.77 -15.22
CA VAL A 100 -18.45 9.94 -15.76
C VAL A 100 -18.24 9.85 -17.28
N PHE A 101 -18.18 8.64 -17.85
CA PHE A 101 -18.05 8.42 -19.29
C PHE A 101 -19.31 8.87 -20.07
N TYR A 102 -20.46 8.96 -19.41
CA TYR A 102 -21.73 9.33 -20.02
C TYR A 102 -22.14 10.78 -19.76
N GLN A 103 -21.51 11.43 -18.77
CA GLN A 103 -21.84 12.80 -18.37
C GLN A 103 -20.95 13.84 -19.04
N HIS A 104 -19.73 13.48 -19.43
CA HIS A 104 -18.75 14.35 -20.09
C HIS A 104 -18.48 15.68 -19.39
N TRP A 105 -17.40 15.71 -18.62
CA TRP A 105 -16.92 16.93 -17.97
C TRP A 105 -15.78 17.58 -18.76
N ASP A 106 -15.70 18.92 -18.74
CA ASP A 106 -14.67 19.70 -19.44
C ASP A 106 -13.43 20.01 -18.59
N TYR A 107 -13.43 19.60 -17.32
CA TYR A 107 -12.34 19.86 -16.36
C TYR A 107 -11.33 18.71 -16.23
N GLU A 108 -11.55 17.60 -16.93
CA GLU A 108 -10.67 16.42 -16.88
C GLU A 108 -10.47 15.82 -18.27
N THR A 109 -9.34 15.14 -18.47
CA THR A 109 -9.06 14.36 -19.66
C THR A 109 -9.13 12.88 -19.30
N LEU A 110 -10.20 12.21 -19.74
CA LEU A 110 -10.37 10.77 -19.53
C LEU A 110 -9.36 9.98 -20.37
N GLY A 111 -8.80 8.93 -19.77
CA GLY A 111 -7.83 8.07 -20.41
C GLY A 111 -7.71 6.70 -19.73
N TYR A 112 -6.74 5.92 -20.20
CA TYR A 112 -6.46 4.58 -19.68
C TYR A 112 -4.97 4.35 -19.39
N LEU A 113 -4.71 3.46 -18.44
CA LEU A 113 -3.39 2.97 -18.07
C LEU A 113 -3.46 1.44 -18.00
N ILE A 114 -2.44 0.76 -18.51
CA ILE A 114 -2.28 -0.69 -18.35
C ILE A 114 -1.01 -0.91 -17.54
N LYS A 115 -1.15 -1.50 -16.35
CA LYS A 115 -0.04 -1.68 -15.41
C LYS A 115 -0.39 -2.71 -14.33
N ASP A 116 0.52 -3.63 -14.06
CA ASP A 116 0.52 -4.47 -12.86
C ASP A 116 0.69 -3.59 -11.60
N ILE A 117 -0.40 -3.42 -10.83
CA ILE A 117 -0.41 -2.58 -9.64
C ILE A 117 -0.35 -3.36 -8.31
N ASP A 118 -0.58 -4.68 -8.30
CA ASP A 118 -0.43 -5.53 -7.10
C ASP A 118 0.80 -6.45 -7.12
N GLY A 119 1.56 -6.47 -8.23
CA GLY A 119 2.77 -7.27 -8.41
C GLY A 119 2.48 -8.76 -8.65
N ASN A 120 1.27 -9.13 -9.04
CA ASN A 120 0.89 -10.53 -9.26
C ASN A 120 1.29 -11.06 -10.66
N GLY A 121 1.78 -10.19 -11.55
CA GLY A 121 2.16 -10.51 -12.93
C GLY A 121 1.03 -10.45 -13.97
N VAL A 122 -0.15 -9.96 -13.59
CA VAL A 122 -1.29 -9.61 -14.45
C VAL A 122 -1.39 -8.10 -14.48
N ASP A 123 -1.40 -7.50 -15.68
CA ASP A 123 -1.63 -6.06 -15.79
C ASP A 123 -3.11 -5.72 -15.56
N GLU A 124 -3.39 -4.70 -14.74
CA GLU A 124 -4.71 -4.10 -14.64
C GLU A 124 -4.95 -3.11 -15.77
N LEU A 125 -6.20 -3.08 -16.28
CA LEU A 125 -6.70 -1.95 -17.05
C LEU A 125 -7.35 -0.95 -16.10
N ILE A 126 -6.82 0.26 -16.10
CA ILE A 126 -7.30 1.36 -15.25
C ILE A 126 -7.89 2.42 -16.16
N PHE A 127 -9.15 2.76 -15.94
CA PHE A 127 -9.78 3.93 -16.54
C PHE A 127 -9.80 5.05 -15.51
N GLY A 128 -9.34 6.22 -15.94
CA GLY A 128 -9.07 7.33 -15.05
C GLY A 128 -8.99 8.65 -15.79
N ALA A 129 -8.51 9.67 -15.08
CA ALA A 129 -8.42 11.02 -15.63
C ALA A 129 -7.19 11.77 -15.13
N ASN A 130 -6.67 12.62 -16.00
CA ASN A 130 -5.73 13.67 -15.64
C ASN A 130 -6.45 15.03 -15.66
N THR A 131 -5.95 15.99 -14.88
CA THR A 131 -6.41 17.38 -14.92
C THR A 131 -5.28 18.31 -15.31
N ASP A 132 -5.59 19.54 -15.69
CA ASP A 132 -4.59 20.58 -15.96
C ASP A 132 -3.97 21.19 -14.69
N GLY A 133 -4.29 20.63 -13.52
CA GLY A 133 -3.78 21.06 -12.22
C GLY A 133 -4.54 22.22 -11.59
N TRP A 134 -5.76 22.55 -12.06
CA TRP A 134 -6.57 23.64 -11.50
C TRP A 134 -6.80 23.57 -9.98
N ASP A 135 -6.86 22.36 -9.40
CA ASP A 135 -6.99 22.13 -7.95
C ASP A 135 -5.64 21.81 -7.28
N ASN A 136 -4.57 22.48 -7.70
CA ASN A 136 -3.18 22.19 -7.27
C ASN A 136 -2.77 20.71 -7.46
N GLY A 137 -3.36 20.04 -8.46
CA GLY A 137 -3.11 18.62 -8.74
C GLY A 137 -3.87 17.62 -7.85
N GLY A 138 -4.74 18.08 -6.93
CA GLY A 138 -5.52 17.16 -6.05
C GLY A 138 -6.45 16.21 -6.82
N TRP A 139 -6.86 16.59 -8.02
CA TRP A 139 -7.69 15.79 -8.92
C TRP A 139 -6.91 15.17 -10.08
N ASP A 140 -5.58 15.27 -10.08
CA ASP A 140 -4.77 14.63 -11.11
C ASP A 140 -4.50 13.16 -10.76
N GLY A 141 -4.61 12.26 -11.75
CA GLY A 141 -4.36 10.83 -11.53
C GLY A 141 -5.54 10.05 -10.93
N ILE A 142 -6.78 10.50 -11.18
CA ILE A 142 -7.99 9.84 -10.66
C ILE A 142 -8.18 8.47 -11.31
N ILE A 143 -8.62 7.51 -10.51
CA ILE A 143 -9.13 6.20 -10.94
C ILE A 143 -10.66 6.19 -10.82
N TYR A 144 -11.32 5.83 -11.92
CA TYR A 144 -12.77 5.59 -11.98
C TYR A 144 -13.12 4.11 -12.11
N ASN A 145 -12.34 3.33 -12.87
CA ASN A 145 -12.52 1.88 -12.91
C ASN A 145 -11.18 1.15 -12.87
N ILE A 146 -11.18 -0.03 -12.25
CA ILE A 146 -10.10 -1.02 -12.35
C ILE A 146 -10.71 -2.31 -12.88
N TYR A 147 -10.08 -2.85 -13.91
CA TYR A 147 -10.34 -4.19 -14.41
C TYR A 147 -9.08 -5.02 -14.30
N THR A 148 -9.25 -6.31 -13.99
CA THR A 148 -8.19 -7.30 -14.01
C THR A 148 -8.62 -8.49 -14.86
N ILE A 149 -7.70 -9.40 -15.16
CA ILE A 149 -8.03 -10.69 -15.78
C ILE A 149 -7.94 -11.78 -14.72
N ALA A 150 -9.06 -12.44 -14.46
CA ALA A 150 -9.15 -13.58 -13.56
C ALA A 150 -9.79 -14.76 -14.29
N ASN A 151 -9.16 -15.92 -14.22
CA ASN A 151 -9.61 -17.14 -14.90
C ASN A 151 -9.84 -16.97 -16.43
N GLY A 152 -9.09 -16.06 -17.06
CA GLY A 152 -9.20 -15.78 -18.50
C GLY A 152 -10.36 -14.85 -18.88
N GLU A 153 -11.08 -14.30 -17.90
CA GLU A 153 -12.17 -13.35 -18.11
C GLU A 153 -11.79 -11.98 -17.54
N VAL A 154 -12.29 -10.91 -18.18
CA VAL A 154 -12.15 -9.56 -17.65
C VAL A 154 -13.13 -9.37 -16.49
N VAL A 155 -12.60 -8.99 -15.33
CA VAL A 155 -13.36 -8.72 -14.12
C VAL A 155 -13.22 -7.25 -13.77
N ARG A 156 -14.35 -6.55 -13.63
CA ARG A 156 -14.37 -5.19 -13.07
C ARG A 156 -14.26 -5.29 -11.56
N VAL A 157 -13.16 -4.80 -11.01
CA VAL A 157 -12.86 -4.84 -9.58
C VAL A 157 -13.39 -3.61 -8.85
N LEU A 158 -13.35 -2.46 -9.53
CA LEU A 158 -13.66 -1.17 -8.93
C LEU A 158 -14.54 -0.33 -9.87
N ASP A 159 -15.56 0.30 -9.28
CA ASP A 159 -16.44 1.24 -9.95
C ASP A 159 -16.63 2.51 -9.09
N GLY A 160 -15.99 3.58 -9.53
CA GLY A 160 -16.00 4.91 -8.92
C GLY A 160 -16.74 5.91 -9.80
N TRP A 161 -16.84 7.15 -9.31
CA TRP A 161 -17.42 8.29 -10.02
C TRP A 161 -16.93 9.59 -9.35
N GLU A 162 -17.34 10.78 -9.79
CA GLU A 162 -16.70 12.04 -9.39
C GLU A 162 -16.72 12.32 -7.87
N ARG A 163 -17.76 11.85 -7.17
CA ARG A 163 -17.87 11.95 -5.69
C ARG A 163 -17.48 10.67 -4.96
N ASN A 164 -17.03 9.63 -5.66
CA ASN A 164 -16.51 8.39 -5.11
C ASN A 164 -15.32 7.94 -5.97
N ARG A 165 -14.25 8.71 -5.90
CA ARG A 165 -13.08 8.59 -6.76
C ARG A 165 -11.94 7.92 -6.01
N TYR A 166 -10.99 7.37 -6.76
CA TYR A 166 -9.89 6.61 -6.19
C TYR A 166 -8.54 7.07 -6.72
N TYR A 167 -7.48 6.73 -6.00
CA TYR A 167 -6.10 7.10 -6.34
C TYR A 167 -5.14 5.98 -5.96
N LEU A 168 -4.06 5.81 -6.73
CA LEU A 168 -2.91 5.03 -6.28
C LEU A 168 -2.13 5.85 -5.26
N CYS A 169 -1.57 5.23 -4.23
CA CYS A 169 -0.74 5.89 -3.23
C CYS A 169 0.72 5.42 -3.30
N GLU A 170 1.68 6.28 -2.92
CA GLU A 170 3.12 5.95 -2.91
C GLU A 170 3.47 4.78 -1.98
N ASP A 171 2.65 4.55 -0.94
CA ASP A 171 2.77 3.44 0.01
C ASP A 171 2.18 2.11 -0.49
N GLY A 172 1.62 2.09 -1.71
CA GLY A 172 1.04 0.91 -2.35
C GLY A 172 -0.44 0.69 -2.04
N TYR A 173 -1.10 1.59 -1.30
CA TYR A 173 -2.54 1.54 -1.11
C TYR A 173 -3.30 2.15 -2.28
N ILE A 174 -4.59 1.81 -2.34
CA ILE A 174 -5.59 2.53 -3.12
C ILE A 174 -6.37 3.43 -2.15
N ALA A 175 -6.30 4.74 -2.34
CA ALA A 175 -7.14 5.68 -1.61
C ALA A 175 -8.51 5.82 -2.29
N ASN A 176 -9.54 6.06 -1.49
CA ASN A 176 -10.89 6.43 -1.91
C ASN A 176 -11.27 7.75 -1.24
N GLU A 177 -11.75 8.69 -2.05
CA GLU A 177 -12.36 9.92 -1.57
C GLU A 177 -13.83 9.91 -1.96
N ALA A 178 -14.69 9.68 -0.96
CA ALA A 178 -16.13 9.56 -1.12
C ALA A 178 -16.86 10.70 -0.40
N SER A 179 -17.93 11.23 -1.00
CA SER A 179 -18.76 12.27 -0.41
C SER A 179 -20.22 12.04 -0.72
N SER A 180 -21.06 12.08 0.32
CA SER A 180 -22.52 11.96 0.20
C SER A 180 -23.22 13.30 0.42
N SER A 181 -22.60 14.25 1.15
CA SER A 181 -23.12 15.62 1.33
C SER A 181 -22.00 16.59 1.73
N ALA A 182 -22.34 17.88 1.90
CA ALA A 182 -21.43 18.87 2.49
C ALA A 182 -21.03 18.55 3.95
N PHE A 183 -21.77 17.65 4.61
CA PHE A 183 -21.55 17.26 6.01
C PHE A 183 -21.09 15.81 6.17
N GLU A 184 -20.86 15.10 5.06
CA GLU A 184 -20.53 13.68 5.06
C GLU A 184 -19.53 13.34 3.96
N SER A 185 -18.31 12.99 4.38
CA SER A 185 -17.24 12.54 3.50
C SER A 185 -16.44 11.41 4.16
N ARG A 186 -15.77 10.61 3.35
CA ARG A 186 -14.99 9.44 3.75
C ARG A 186 -13.70 9.40 2.94
N TYR A 187 -12.61 9.10 3.63
CA TYR A 187 -11.29 8.89 3.08
C TYR A 187 -10.83 7.51 3.51
N SER A 188 -10.91 6.53 2.61
CA SER A 188 -10.61 5.13 2.93
C SER A 188 -9.38 4.65 2.17
N TYR A 189 -8.64 3.72 2.77
CA TYR A 189 -7.42 3.18 2.20
C TYR A 189 -7.52 1.66 2.16
N TYR A 190 -7.09 1.10 1.03
CA TYR A 190 -7.26 -0.31 0.73
C TYR A 190 -5.95 -0.92 0.25
N THR A 191 -5.70 -2.17 0.63
CA THR A 191 -4.81 -3.03 -0.16
C THR A 191 -5.59 -3.60 -1.34
N TYR A 192 -4.90 -3.85 -2.45
CA TYR A 192 -5.47 -4.45 -3.65
C TYR A 192 -4.73 -5.75 -3.98
N SER A 193 -5.48 -6.80 -4.34
CA SER A 193 -4.92 -8.06 -4.84
C SER A 193 -5.91 -8.79 -5.73
N GLY A 194 -5.53 -9.04 -6.98
CA GLY A 194 -6.34 -9.73 -7.97
C GLY A 194 -7.71 -9.07 -8.13
N THR A 195 -8.76 -9.70 -7.61
CA THR A 195 -10.14 -9.22 -7.74
C THR A 195 -10.69 -8.55 -6.47
N GLU A 196 -9.87 -8.24 -5.48
CA GLU A 196 -10.34 -7.78 -4.17
C GLU A 196 -9.61 -6.53 -3.67
N LEU A 197 -10.40 -5.58 -3.14
CA LEU A 197 -9.92 -4.52 -2.26
C LEU A 197 -10.21 -4.89 -0.82
N THR A 198 -9.21 -4.81 0.05
CA THR A 198 -9.36 -5.05 1.49
C THR A 198 -9.18 -3.74 2.26
N MET A 199 -10.18 -3.38 3.08
CA MET A 199 -10.16 -2.19 3.92
C MET A 199 -8.98 -2.24 4.90
N VAL A 200 -8.18 -1.17 4.94
CA VAL A 200 -7.09 -0.97 5.91
C VAL A 200 -7.56 -0.04 7.02
N GLU A 201 -7.89 1.19 6.64
CA GLU A 201 -8.34 2.23 7.55
C GLU A 201 -9.20 3.27 6.83
N SER A 202 -10.00 4.02 7.60
CA SER A 202 -10.89 5.05 7.09
C SER A 202 -10.97 6.23 8.04
N VAL A 203 -10.89 7.43 7.47
CA VAL A 203 -11.17 8.71 8.13
C VAL A 203 -12.53 9.21 7.64
N LEU A 204 -13.45 9.39 8.56
CA LEU A 204 -14.82 9.84 8.29
C LEU A 204 -14.98 11.29 8.76
N TYR A 205 -15.65 12.09 7.95
CA TYR A 205 -16.19 13.38 8.33
C TYR A 205 -17.71 13.27 8.38
N TYR A 206 -18.30 13.55 9.55
CA TYR A 206 -19.74 13.48 9.74
C TYR A 206 -20.26 14.55 10.71
N GLY A 207 -20.51 15.76 10.20
CA GLY A 207 -20.88 16.93 10.99
C GLY A 207 -22.25 16.86 11.66
N TRP A 208 -23.10 15.89 11.31
CA TRP A 208 -24.43 15.71 11.91
C TRP A 208 -24.40 15.09 13.31
N ILE A 209 -23.32 14.38 13.68
CA ILE A 209 -23.20 13.77 15.02
C ILE A 209 -22.70 14.81 16.03
N ASP A 210 -21.58 15.45 15.74
CA ASP A 210 -20.99 16.51 16.56
C ASP A 210 -20.30 17.52 15.64
N GLU A 211 -20.90 18.70 15.51
CA GLU A 211 -20.36 19.79 14.68
C GLU A 211 -19.01 20.30 15.20
N ALA A 212 -18.74 20.18 16.50
CA ALA A 212 -17.47 20.61 17.10
C ALA A 212 -16.36 19.55 16.95
N HIS A 213 -16.73 18.27 16.80
CA HIS A 213 -15.80 17.16 16.65
C HIS A 213 -16.27 16.17 15.55
N PRO A 214 -16.28 16.61 14.27
CA PRO A 214 -16.93 15.87 13.19
C PRO A 214 -16.07 14.74 12.60
N TRP A 215 -14.88 14.49 13.13
CA TRP A 215 -13.92 13.55 12.56
C TRP A 215 -13.88 12.23 13.33
N PHE A 216 -13.87 11.13 12.59
CA PHE A 216 -13.84 9.78 13.16
C PHE A 216 -12.85 8.89 12.42
N TYR A 217 -12.36 7.86 13.10
CA TYR A 217 -11.43 6.86 12.61
C TYR A 217 -11.99 5.45 12.78
N SER A 218 -11.80 4.61 11.78
CA SER A 218 -12.20 3.20 11.86
C SER A 218 -11.28 2.33 11.01
N THR A 219 -11.08 1.09 11.48
CA THR A 219 -10.48 -0.01 10.71
C THR A 219 -11.50 -1.11 10.40
N ASP A 220 -12.79 -0.84 10.63
CA ASP A 220 -13.85 -1.78 10.34
C ASP A 220 -14.02 -1.91 8.83
N LYS A 221 -14.37 -3.12 8.36
CA LYS A 221 -14.62 -3.38 6.93
C LYS A 221 -15.68 -2.43 6.35
N GLU A 222 -16.69 -2.09 7.16
CA GLU A 222 -17.79 -1.19 6.82
C GLU A 222 -17.84 -0.02 7.83
N PRO A 223 -17.09 1.06 7.60
CA PRO A 223 -16.91 2.13 8.58
C PRO A 223 -18.17 3.00 8.71
N ASP A 224 -18.65 3.19 9.94
CA ASP A 224 -19.79 4.06 10.30
C ASP A 224 -19.36 5.07 11.38
N ALA A 225 -19.60 6.35 11.13
CA ALA A 225 -19.25 7.44 12.05
C ALA A 225 -19.94 7.32 13.43
N LYS A 226 -21.05 6.57 13.52
CA LYS A 226 -21.77 6.34 14.78
C LYS A 226 -21.04 5.36 15.71
N THR A 227 -20.17 4.51 15.17
CA THR A 227 -19.44 3.48 15.94
C THR A 227 -17.93 3.68 15.91
N ALA A 228 -17.44 4.49 14.96
CA ALA A 228 -16.03 4.84 14.81
C ALA A 228 -15.49 5.66 16.00
N GLU A 229 -14.17 5.63 16.17
CA GLU A 229 -13.46 6.38 17.20
C GLU A 229 -13.42 7.87 16.85
N PRO A 230 -13.91 8.80 17.70
CA PRO A 230 -13.75 10.24 17.44
C PRO A 230 -12.28 10.64 17.49
N ILE A 231 -11.83 11.42 16.52
CA ILE A 231 -10.46 11.93 16.42
C ILE A 231 -10.45 13.45 16.20
N SER A 232 -9.32 14.10 16.43
CA SER A 232 -9.19 15.53 16.11
C SER A 232 -9.01 15.77 14.62
N GLU A 233 -9.27 17.00 14.18
CA GLU A 233 -9.00 17.41 12.79
C GLU A 233 -7.52 17.29 12.44
N GLU A 234 -6.60 17.61 13.37
CA GLU A 234 -5.17 17.44 13.12
C GLU A 234 -4.80 15.97 12.91
N LYS A 235 -5.40 15.05 13.69
CA LYS A 235 -5.16 13.61 13.51
C LYS A 235 -5.75 13.10 12.20
N ALA A 236 -6.94 13.59 11.83
CA ALA A 236 -7.57 13.26 10.55
C ALA A 236 -6.69 13.72 9.38
N ALA A 237 -6.13 14.93 9.44
CA ALA A 237 -5.21 15.45 8.45
C ALA A 237 -3.88 14.68 8.43
N GLU A 238 -3.33 14.31 9.59
CA GLU A 238 -2.11 13.50 9.68
C GLU A 238 -2.25 12.17 8.95
N ILE A 239 -3.36 11.45 9.17
CA ILE A 239 -3.63 10.17 8.50
C ILE A 239 -3.78 10.40 7.00
N ARG A 240 -4.62 11.35 6.59
CA ARG A 240 -4.85 11.60 5.15
C ARG A 240 -3.58 12.00 4.41
N ASN A 241 -2.77 12.87 4.99
CA ASN A 241 -1.53 13.33 4.39
C ASN A 241 -0.42 12.27 4.42
N GLY A 242 -0.57 11.21 5.21
CA GLY A 242 0.34 10.06 5.21
C GLY A 242 0.23 9.22 3.95
N HIS A 243 -0.94 9.19 3.32
CA HIS A 243 -1.21 8.46 2.08
C HIS A 243 -1.08 9.38 0.87
N VAL A 244 0.15 9.58 0.43
CA VAL A 244 0.47 10.48 -0.69
C VAL A 244 -0.02 9.86 -2.00
N HIS A 245 -0.89 10.56 -2.71
CA HIS A 245 -1.38 10.12 -4.02
C HIS A 245 -0.26 10.13 -5.08
N GLN A 246 -0.29 9.13 -5.95
CA GLN A 246 0.45 9.12 -7.20
C GLN A 246 -0.35 9.84 -8.29
N HIS A 247 0.35 10.42 -9.27
CA HIS A 247 -0.26 11.10 -10.41
C HIS A 247 0.12 10.41 -11.73
N PRO A 248 -0.38 9.18 -11.98
CA PRO A 248 -0.10 8.48 -13.23
C PRO A 248 -0.61 9.29 -14.42
N GLN A 249 0.13 9.22 -15.53
CA GLN A 249 -0.29 9.82 -16.79
C GLN A 249 -1.05 8.79 -17.60
N TYR A 250 -2.32 9.07 -17.87
CA TYR A 250 -3.19 8.22 -18.66
C TYR A 250 -2.99 8.48 -20.15
N THR A 251 -3.15 7.45 -20.96
CA THR A 251 -3.27 7.60 -22.42
C THR A 251 -4.68 8.12 -22.71
N PRO A 252 -4.85 9.33 -23.27
CA PRO A 252 -6.17 9.89 -23.53
C PRO A 252 -7.01 9.01 -24.46
N PHE A 253 -8.32 8.97 -24.25
CA PHE A 253 -9.22 8.27 -25.18
C PHE A 253 -9.38 9.02 -26.51
N ALA A 254 -9.46 10.35 -26.45
CA ALA A 254 -9.48 11.24 -27.61
C ALA A 254 -8.07 11.78 -27.91
N ALA A 255 -7.72 11.87 -29.20
CA ALA A 255 -6.44 12.39 -29.68
C ALA A 255 -6.46 13.91 -29.88
#